data_AF-U6DTV1-F1
#
_entry.id   AF-U6DTV1-F1
#
_cell.length_a   1.000
_cell.length_b   1.000
_cell.length_c   1.000
_cell.angle_alpha   90.00
_cell.angle_beta   90.00
_cell.angle_gamma   90.00
#
_symmetry.space_group_name_H-M   'P 1'
#
loop_
_entity.id
_entity.type
_entity.pdbx_description
1 polymer ?
#
loop_
_entity_poly.entity_id
_entity_poly.type
_entity_poly.pdbx_seq_one_letter_code
_entity_poly.pdbx_strand_id
1 'polypeptide(L)'
;SQSEAGLGPLTAYYKQLCFLDARFVTPPGNLGLHFHWYDSLTGVPAQQRALAFEKASVLFNIGALHTQIGARQDRSCPEGTQLAIEAFQSAAGAFSLLRENFSRAPSPDMSPASLSMLERLMTAQAQECVFEGLLLSPPEGPQDCLAQLRLAQEAAQVAAEYRQVHQAMAQPPVRDYVPFPWTTLAHVKEEYFRALAHY
;
A
#
# COMPACT_ATOMS: atom_id res chain seq x y z
N SER A 1 -13.95 -11.58 -10.73
CA SER A 1 -13.02 -10.74 -9.95
C SER A 1 -11.61 -10.86 -10.54
N GLN A 2 -11.11 -9.85 -11.24
CA GLN A 2 -9.79 -9.92 -11.92
C GLN A 2 -8.58 -9.84 -10.96
N SER A 3 -8.76 -9.36 -9.72
CA SER A 3 -7.63 -9.02 -8.83
C SER A 3 -7.06 -10.23 -8.07
N GLU A 4 -7.91 -11.10 -7.51
CA GLU A 4 -7.43 -12.30 -6.80
C GLU A 4 -6.84 -13.35 -7.74
N ALA A 5 -7.45 -13.54 -8.91
CA ALA A 5 -6.94 -14.44 -9.95
C ALA A 5 -5.56 -14.00 -10.50
N GLY A 6 -5.21 -12.72 -10.37
CA GLY A 6 -3.94 -12.15 -10.84
C GLY A 6 -2.76 -12.36 -9.88
N LEU A 7 -3.00 -12.53 -8.57
CA LEU A 7 -1.92 -12.66 -7.58
C LEU A 7 -1.10 -13.94 -7.75
N GLY A 8 -1.78 -15.06 -8.01
CA GLY A 8 -1.13 -16.37 -8.19
C GLY A 8 -0.09 -16.36 -9.32
N PRO A 9 -0.47 -15.97 -10.55
CA PRO A 9 0.45 -15.83 -11.68
C PRO A 9 1.61 -14.86 -11.42
N LEU A 10 1.36 -13.66 -10.88
CA LEU A 10 2.43 -12.68 -10.61
C LEU A 10 3.40 -13.19 -9.54
N THR A 11 2.90 -13.82 -8.48
CA THR A 11 3.74 -14.40 -7.43
C THR A 11 4.59 -15.56 -7.97
N ALA A 12 4.00 -16.42 -8.81
CA ALA A 12 4.74 -17.49 -9.46
C ALA A 12 5.84 -16.92 -10.37
N TYR A 13 5.51 -15.88 -11.15
CA TYR A 13 6.49 -15.22 -12.02
C TYR A 13 7.63 -14.58 -11.22
N TYR A 14 7.33 -13.82 -10.16
CA TYR A 14 8.34 -13.23 -9.28
C TYR A 14 9.30 -14.28 -8.70
N LYS A 15 8.76 -15.42 -8.24
CA LYS A 15 9.58 -16.54 -7.76
C LYS A 15 10.51 -17.09 -8.84
N GLN A 16 10.04 -17.23 -10.07
CA GLN A 16 10.89 -17.65 -11.19
C GLN A 16 12.01 -16.63 -11.48
N LEU A 17 11.70 -15.33 -11.43
CA LEU A 17 12.73 -14.29 -11.57
C LEU A 17 13.80 -14.39 -10.48
N CYS A 18 13.41 -14.64 -9.23
CA CYS A 18 14.35 -14.88 -8.13
C CYS A 18 15.23 -16.11 -8.38
N PHE A 19 14.68 -17.21 -8.91
CA PHE A 19 15.47 -18.38 -9.27
C PHE A 19 16.43 -18.12 -10.44
N LEU A 20 16.02 -17.32 -11.43
CA LEU A 20 16.87 -16.91 -12.55
C LEU A 20 18.05 -16.07 -12.06
N ASP A 21 17.78 -15.08 -11.21
CA ASP A 21 18.77 -14.18 -10.63
C ASP A 21 19.86 -14.95 -9.88
N ALA A 22 19.45 -15.90 -9.03
CA ALA A 22 20.33 -16.73 -8.23
C ALA A 22 21.20 -17.70 -9.06
N ARG A 23 20.77 -18.07 -10.28
CA ARG A 23 21.46 -19.08 -11.11
C ARG A 23 22.27 -18.52 -12.27
N PHE A 24 21.79 -17.44 -12.90
CA PHE A 24 22.30 -16.99 -14.20
C PHE A 24 22.87 -15.57 -14.20
N VAL A 25 22.51 -14.73 -13.23
CA VAL A 25 22.97 -13.32 -13.17
C VAL A 25 24.19 -13.17 -12.25
N THR A 26 24.55 -14.24 -11.54
CA THR A 26 25.76 -14.32 -10.71
C THR A 26 26.57 -15.53 -11.19
N PRO A 27 27.60 -15.40 -12.06
CA PRO A 27 28.33 -14.19 -12.48
C PRO A 27 27.54 -13.33 -13.50
N PRO A 28 27.91 -12.04 -13.71
CA PRO A 28 27.13 -11.07 -14.47
C PRO A 28 27.06 -11.41 -15.96
N GLY A 29 26.16 -12.33 -16.31
CA GLY A 29 25.71 -12.57 -17.66
C GLY A 29 24.68 -11.51 -18.03
N ASN A 30 24.99 -10.69 -19.02
CA ASN A 30 23.98 -9.83 -19.64
C ASN A 30 22.97 -10.72 -20.37
N LEU A 31 21.74 -10.82 -19.85
CA LEU A 31 20.65 -11.60 -20.46
C LEU A 31 20.30 -11.13 -21.89
N GLY A 32 20.81 -9.97 -22.32
CA GLY A 32 20.49 -9.40 -23.63
C GLY A 32 19.09 -8.79 -23.71
N LEU A 33 18.32 -8.87 -22.62
CA LEU A 33 16.94 -8.39 -22.54
C LEU A 33 16.86 -6.92 -22.13
N HIS A 34 15.82 -6.25 -22.60
CA HIS A 34 15.39 -4.95 -22.10
C HIS A 34 13.99 -5.11 -21.51
N PHE A 35 13.84 -4.71 -20.26
CA PHE A 35 12.57 -4.66 -19.57
C PHE A 35 12.00 -3.26 -19.70
N HIS A 36 10.72 -3.18 -20.04
CA HIS A 36 10.02 -1.93 -20.32
C HIS A 36 8.78 -1.85 -19.42
N TRP A 37 8.71 -0.82 -18.59
CA TRP A 37 7.59 -0.55 -17.71
C TRP A 37 7.18 0.92 -17.79
N TYR A 38 5.99 1.23 -17.32
CA TYR A 38 5.48 2.59 -17.25
C TYR A 38 5.32 2.98 -15.79
N ASP A 39 5.79 4.17 -15.44
CA ASP A 39 5.58 4.77 -14.14
C ASP A 39 4.07 4.93 -13.89
N SER A 40 3.60 4.40 -12.77
CA SER A 40 2.17 4.33 -12.44
C SER A 40 1.53 5.67 -12.06
N LEU A 41 2.33 6.69 -11.74
CA LEU A 41 1.85 8.01 -11.30
C LEU A 41 1.88 9.05 -12.43
N THR A 42 2.86 8.96 -13.32
CA THR A 42 3.16 9.93 -14.38
C THR A 42 2.96 9.36 -15.79
N GLY A 43 2.91 8.03 -15.94
CA GLY A 43 2.83 7.35 -17.24
C GLY A 43 4.12 7.38 -18.05
N VAL A 44 5.22 7.91 -17.51
CA VAL A 44 6.50 8.00 -18.21
C VAL A 44 7.10 6.59 -18.38
N PRO A 45 7.55 6.20 -19.58
CA PRO A 45 8.19 4.90 -19.80
C PRO A 45 9.58 4.85 -19.16
N ALA A 46 9.90 3.71 -18.56
CA ALA A 46 11.22 3.37 -18.03
C ALA A 46 11.70 2.06 -18.66
N GLN A 47 12.98 2.03 -19.06
CA GLN A 47 13.60 0.88 -19.69
C GLN A 47 14.94 0.56 -19.02
N GLN A 48 15.13 -0.69 -18.58
CA GLN A 48 16.41 -1.15 -18.04
C GLN A 48 16.72 -2.58 -18.46
N ARG A 49 18.01 -2.94 -18.43
CA ARG A 49 18.49 -4.31 -18.69
C ARG A 49 18.61 -5.14 -17.41
N ALA A 50 18.57 -4.49 -16.25
CA ALA A 50 18.76 -5.16 -14.97
C ALA A 50 17.54 -6.02 -14.63
N LEU A 51 17.76 -7.30 -14.33
CA LEU A 51 16.70 -8.20 -13.85
C LEU A 51 16.05 -7.68 -12.56
N ALA A 52 16.80 -6.93 -11.74
CA ALA A 52 16.27 -6.24 -10.57
C ALA A 52 15.12 -5.28 -10.92
N PHE A 53 15.14 -4.62 -12.08
CA PHE A 53 14.06 -3.73 -12.52
C PHE A 53 12.77 -4.50 -12.79
N GLU A 54 12.87 -5.65 -13.46
CA GLU A 54 11.72 -6.53 -13.70
C GLU A 54 11.14 -7.05 -12.37
N LYS A 55 12.01 -7.53 -11.47
CA LYS A 55 11.59 -7.99 -10.14
C LYS A 55 10.87 -6.89 -9.36
N ALA A 56 11.42 -5.67 -9.34
CA ALA A 56 10.80 -4.53 -8.67
C ALA A 56 9.42 -4.20 -9.25
N SER A 57 9.30 -4.18 -10.58
CA SER A 57 8.05 -3.84 -11.26
C SER A 57 6.95 -4.88 -11.01
N VAL A 58 7.31 -6.17 -11.02
CA VAL A 58 6.37 -7.26 -10.68
C VAL A 58 5.95 -7.17 -9.21
N LEU A 59 6.87 -6.92 -8.30
CA LEU A 59 6.56 -6.78 -6.87
C LEU A 59 5.69 -5.54 -6.59
N PHE A 60 5.90 -4.44 -7.29
CA PHE A 60 5.05 -3.26 -7.21
C PHE A 60 3.62 -3.59 -7.62
N ASN A 61 3.45 -4.35 -8.70
CA ASN A 61 2.13 -4.80 -9.16
C ASN A 61 1.47 -5.79 -8.21
N ILE A 62 2.24 -6.65 -7.51
CA ILE A 62 1.71 -7.49 -6.43
C ILE A 62 1.14 -6.61 -5.31
N GLY A 63 1.89 -5.59 -4.88
CA GLY A 63 1.41 -4.60 -3.91
C GLY A 63 0.14 -3.89 -4.40
N ALA A 64 0.13 -3.42 -5.64
CA ALA A 64 -1.02 -2.77 -6.27
C ALA A 64 -2.26 -3.67 -6.38
N LEU A 65 -2.10 -4.98 -6.61
CA LEU A 65 -3.23 -5.91 -6.59
C LEU A 65 -3.79 -6.09 -5.19
N HIS A 66 -2.93 -6.16 -4.17
CA HIS A 66 -3.38 -6.20 -2.78
C HIS A 66 -4.17 -4.94 -2.39
N THR A 67 -3.78 -3.75 -2.85
CA THR A 67 -4.58 -2.52 -2.60
C THR A 67 -5.98 -2.63 -3.22
N GLN A 68 -6.09 -3.16 -4.44
CA GLN A 68 -7.37 -3.36 -5.11
C GLN A 68 -8.23 -4.43 -4.44
N ILE A 69 -7.63 -5.49 -3.90
CA ILE A 69 -8.35 -6.52 -3.16
C ILE A 69 -8.91 -5.91 -1.88
N GLY A 70 -8.09 -5.21 -1.10
CA GLY A 70 -8.54 -4.56 0.14
C GLY A 70 -9.65 -3.54 -0.10
N ALA A 71 -9.51 -2.70 -1.12
CA ALA A 71 -10.52 -1.68 -1.47
C ALA A 71 -11.85 -2.25 -1.98
N ARG A 72 -11.91 -3.53 -2.35
CA ARG A 72 -13.12 -4.19 -2.87
C ARG A 72 -13.82 -5.09 -1.84
N GLN A 73 -13.23 -5.29 -0.67
CA GLN A 73 -13.88 -6.07 0.38
C GLN A 73 -15.13 -5.36 0.92
N ASP A 74 -16.11 -6.15 1.33
CA ASP A 74 -17.27 -5.65 2.05
C ASP A 74 -16.90 -5.40 3.52
N ARG A 75 -16.65 -4.15 3.87
CA ARG A 75 -16.26 -3.73 5.23
C ARG A 75 -17.46 -3.53 6.17
N SER A 76 -18.66 -3.96 5.75
CA SER A 76 -19.85 -3.99 6.63
C SER A 76 -19.98 -5.28 7.44
N CYS A 77 -19.14 -6.28 7.18
CA CYS A 77 -19.06 -7.52 7.94
C CYS A 77 -17.65 -7.75 8.53
N PRO A 78 -17.54 -8.49 9.65
CA PRO A 78 -16.25 -8.77 10.28
C PRO A 78 -15.26 -9.49 9.35
N GLU A 79 -15.74 -10.44 8.56
CA GLU A 79 -14.89 -11.22 7.64
C GLU A 79 -14.28 -10.34 6.55
N GLY A 80 -15.08 -9.51 5.88
CA GLY A 80 -14.59 -8.63 4.83
C GLY A 80 -13.68 -7.53 5.37
N THR A 81 -13.96 -7.03 6.58
CA THR A 81 -13.07 -6.10 7.28
C THR A 81 -11.70 -6.72 7.56
N GLN A 82 -11.67 -7.95 8.07
CA GLN A 82 -10.43 -8.68 8.33
C GLN A 82 -9.63 -8.92 7.04
N LEU A 83 -10.29 -9.35 5.97
CA LEU A 83 -9.65 -9.53 4.66
C LEU A 83 -9.11 -8.21 4.10
N ALA A 84 -9.78 -7.08 4.34
CA ALA A 84 -9.29 -5.77 3.92
C ALA A 84 -8.00 -5.39 4.66
N ILE A 85 -7.96 -5.60 5.98
CA ILE A 85 -6.77 -5.38 6.81
C ILE A 85 -5.59 -6.19 6.28
N GLU A 86 -5.76 -7.49 6.09
CA GLU A 86 -4.71 -8.39 5.60
C GLU A 86 -4.19 -7.98 4.22
N ALA A 87 -5.10 -7.56 3.33
CA ALA A 87 -4.75 -7.12 1.99
C ALA A 87 -3.95 -5.80 2.02
N PHE A 88 -4.40 -4.79 2.78
CA PHE A 88 -3.67 -3.52 2.90
C PHE A 88 -2.31 -3.71 3.59
N GLN A 89 -2.22 -4.54 4.62
CA GLN A 89 -0.94 -4.89 5.25
C GLN A 89 0.01 -5.61 4.29
N SER A 90 -0.50 -6.52 3.46
CA SER A 90 0.29 -7.20 2.43
C SER A 90 0.81 -6.20 1.38
N ALA A 91 -0.01 -5.21 0.99
CA ALA A 91 0.43 -4.14 0.10
C ALA A 91 1.52 -3.26 0.73
N ALA A 92 1.33 -2.84 1.99
CA ALA A 92 2.34 -2.08 2.75
C ALA A 92 3.68 -2.84 2.81
N GLY A 93 3.62 -4.14 3.10
CA GLY A 93 4.79 -5.01 3.12
C GLY A 93 5.50 -5.11 1.76
N ALA A 94 4.75 -5.19 0.66
CA ALA A 94 5.33 -5.18 -0.69
C ALA A 94 6.06 -3.87 -1.01
N PHE A 95 5.48 -2.72 -0.67
CA PHE A 95 6.11 -1.41 -0.88
C PHE A 95 7.32 -1.18 0.03
N SER A 96 7.27 -1.66 1.27
CA SER A 96 8.42 -1.65 2.19
C SER A 96 9.56 -2.53 1.66
N LEU A 97 9.26 -3.75 1.22
CA LEU A 97 10.24 -4.66 0.62
C LEU A 97 10.91 -4.06 -0.61
N LEU A 98 10.14 -3.35 -1.45
CA LEU A 98 10.68 -2.60 -2.59
C LEU A 98 11.67 -1.52 -2.15
N ARG A 99 11.27 -0.71 -1.17
CA ARG A 99 12.04 0.42 -0.65
C ARG A 99 13.38 -0.04 -0.07
N GLU A 100 13.40 -1.20 0.60
CA GLU A 100 14.59 -1.74 1.26
C GLU A 100 15.55 -2.46 0.30
N ASN A 101 15.03 -3.16 -0.71
CA ASN A 101 15.83 -4.06 -1.54
C ASN A 101 16.20 -3.49 -2.91
N PHE A 102 15.53 -2.43 -3.37
CA PHE A 102 15.72 -1.85 -4.70
C PHE A 102 16.13 -0.37 -4.61
N SER A 103 17.34 -0.14 -4.11
CA SER A 103 17.88 1.19 -3.79
C SER A 103 18.12 2.11 -5.00
N ARG A 104 18.19 1.57 -6.22
CA ARG A 104 18.27 2.36 -7.45
C ARG A 104 16.88 2.47 -8.06
N ALA A 105 16.14 3.48 -7.63
CA ALA A 105 14.79 3.74 -8.10
C ALA A 105 14.75 3.82 -9.63
N PRO A 106 14.01 2.93 -10.30
CA PRO A 106 13.98 2.88 -11.75
C PRO A 106 13.06 3.93 -12.39
N SER A 107 12.13 4.47 -11.60
CA SER A 107 11.08 5.41 -11.96
C SER A 107 10.61 6.20 -10.72
N PRO A 108 9.98 7.38 -10.89
CA PRO A 108 9.48 8.20 -9.78
C PRO A 108 8.55 7.48 -8.79
N ASP A 109 7.65 6.62 -9.26
CA ASP A 109 6.71 5.82 -8.47
C ASP A 109 7.39 4.80 -7.55
N MET A 110 8.59 4.35 -7.91
CA MET A 110 9.44 3.46 -7.12
C MET A 110 10.55 4.21 -6.36
N SER A 111 10.50 5.55 -6.30
CA SER A 111 11.42 6.30 -5.46
C SER A 111 11.19 5.99 -3.97
N PRO A 112 12.21 6.10 -3.11
CA PRO A 112 12.04 5.87 -1.67
C PRO A 112 10.93 6.73 -1.04
N ALA A 113 10.77 7.97 -1.53
CA ALA A 113 9.74 8.88 -1.08
C ALA A 113 8.33 8.39 -1.49
N SER A 114 8.14 7.99 -2.76
CA SER A 114 6.88 7.43 -3.25
C SER A 114 6.51 6.14 -2.53
N LEU A 115 7.46 5.21 -2.40
CA LEU A 115 7.23 3.93 -1.73
C LEU A 115 6.91 4.13 -0.24
N SER A 116 7.58 5.05 0.45
CA SER A 116 7.24 5.38 1.84
C SER A 116 5.85 6.02 1.96
N MET A 117 5.45 6.87 1.00
CA MET A 117 4.10 7.44 0.96
C MET A 117 3.04 6.35 0.73
N LEU A 118 3.24 5.44 -0.22
CA LEU A 118 2.34 4.33 -0.51
C LEU A 118 2.24 3.36 0.67
N GLU A 119 3.38 3.02 1.29
CA GLU A 119 3.45 2.21 2.52
C GLU A 119 2.59 2.82 3.63
N ARG A 120 2.77 4.12 3.93
CA ARG A 120 1.96 4.83 4.94
C ARG A 120 0.48 4.87 4.58
N LEU A 121 0.14 5.09 3.30
CA LEU A 121 -1.24 5.11 2.85
C LEU A 121 -1.92 3.76 3.09
N MET A 122 -1.24 2.65 2.81
CA MET A 122 -1.75 1.30 3.06
C MET A 122 -1.90 1.02 4.55
N THR A 123 -0.94 1.44 5.38
CA THR A 123 -1.04 1.32 6.85
C THR A 123 -2.22 2.13 7.40
N ALA A 124 -2.43 3.36 6.94
CA ALA A 124 -3.57 4.19 7.34
C ALA A 124 -4.92 3.55 6.96
N GLN A 125 -5.00 2.97 5.76
CA GLN A 125 -6.21 2.26 5.30
C GLN A 125 -6.46 0.96 6.10
N ALA A 126 -5.41 0.22 6.45
CA ALA A 126 -5.54 -0.93 7.34
C ALA A 126 -6.04 -0.52 8.73
N GLN A 127 -5.51 0.57 9.30
CA GLN A 127 -5.94 1.10 10.59
C GLN A 127 -7.41 1.55 10.55
N GLU A 128 -7.84 2.21 9.47
CA GLU A 128 -9.25 2.55 9.25
C GLU A 128 -10.15 1.31 9.28
N CYS A 129 -9.72 0.20 8.66
CA CYS A 129 -10.47 -1.04 8.69
C CYS A 129 -10.51 -1.64 10.12
N VAL A 130 -9.45 -1.50 10.92
CA VAL A 130 -9.47 -1.92 12.35
C VAL A 130 -10.54 -1.13 13.12
N PHE A 131 -10.58 0.19 12.94
CA PHE A 131 -11.62 1.04 13.53
C PHE A 131 -13.03 0.61 13.09
N GLU A 132 -13.24 0.36 11.80
CA GLU A 132 -14.53 -0.13 11.27
C GLU A 132 -14.92 -1.48 11.91
N GLY A 133 -13.96 -2.39 12.11
CA GLY A 133 -14.19 -3.66 12.78
C GLY A 133 -14.63 -3.52 14.23
N LEU A 134 -14.11 -2.52 14.95
CA LEU A 134 -14.59 -2.20 16.30
C LEU A 134 -16.03 -1.68 16.31
N LEU A 135 -16.45 -0.93 15.30
CA LEU A 135 -17.84 -0.46 15.17
C LEU A 135 -18.83 -1.62 14.96
N LEU A 136 -18.39 -2.70 14.29
CA LEU A 136 -19.22 -3.88 14.03
C LEU A 136 -19.45 -4.75 15.27
N SER A 137 -18.65 -4.56 16.33
CA SER A 137 -18.83 -5.21 17.63
C SER A 137 -19.27 -4.16 18.66
N PRO A 138 -20.50 -3.64 18.56
CA PRO A 138 -20.97 -2.59 19.45
C PRO A 138 -20.99 -3.08 20.90
N PRO A 139 -20.79 -2.17 21.86
CA PRO A 139 -20.76 -2.54 23.27
C PRO A 139 -22.07 -3.22 23.70
N GLU A 140 -21.95 -4.28 24.51
CA GLU A 140 -23.12 -5.06 24.99
C GLU A 140 -24.05 -4.27 25.93
N GLY A 141 -23.68 -3.03 26.29
CA GLY A 141 -24.54 -2.12 27.04
C GLY A 141 -24.18 -0.64 26.90
N PRO A 142 -25.11 0.26 27.23
CA PRO A 142 -24.98 1.73 27.08
C PRO A 142 -23.93 2.39 28.00
N GLN A 143 -23.15 1.60 28.76
CA GLN A 143 -22.15 2.07 29.73
C GLN A 143 -20.78 1.41 29.57
N ASP A 144 -20.49 0.76 28.44
CA ASP A 144 -19.14 0.23 28.20
C ASP A 144 -18.17 1.35 27.84
N CYS A 145 -17.81 2.13 28.86
CA CYS A 145 -16.85 3.23 28.81
C CYS A 145 -15.51 2.78 28.24
N LEU A 146 -15.12 1.51 28.44
CA LEU A 146 -13.89 0.95 27.90
C LEU A 146 -13.99 0.72 26.39
N ALA A 147 -15.11 0.19 25.89
CA ALA A 147 -15.33 0.06 24.45
C ALA A 147 -15.37 1.43 23.75
N GLN A 148 -16.03 2.42 24.36
CA GLN A 148 -16.06 3.80 23.84
C GLN A 148 -14.67 4.44 23.83
N LEU A 149 -13.90 4.28 24.93
CA LEU A 149 -12.52 4.77 24.99
C LEU A 149 -11.64 4.13 23.92
N ARG A 150 -11.77 2.81 23.72
CA ARG A 150 -11.01 2.09 22.69
C ARG A 150 -11.35 2.59 21.29
N LEU A 151 -12.62 2.84 21.01
CA LEU A 151 -13.08 3.38 19.73
C LEU A 151 -12.52 4.79 19.48
N ALA A 152 -12.56 5.67 20.49
CA ALA A 152 -11.99 7.01 20.41
C ALA A 152 -10.47 6.98 20.21
N GLN A 153 -9.77 6.06 20.89
CA GLN A 153 -8.33 5.86 20.72
C GLN A 153 -7.98 5.37 19.31
N GLU A 154 -8.73 4.42 18.76
CA GLU A 154 -8.56 4.00 17.37
C GLU A 154 -8.79 5.16 16.40
N ALA A 155 -9.89 5.91 16.55
CA ALA A 155 -10.16 7.05 15.68
C ALA A 155 -9.02 8.08 15.73
N ALA A 156 -8.47 8.36 16.92
CA ALA A 156 -7.31 9.23 17.07
C ALA A 156 -6.07 8.68 16.35
N GLN A 157 -5.84 7.37 16.39
CA GLN A 157 -4.74 6.71 15.69
C GLN A 157 -4.92 6.82 14.17
N VAL A 158 -6.11 6.50 13.64
CA VAL A 158 -6.41 6.62 12.21
C VAL A 158 -6.19 8.06 11.71
N ALA A 159 -6.63 9.06 12.49
CA ALA A 159 -6.40 10.47 12.18
C ALA A 159 -4.90 10.82 12.13
N ALA A 160 -4.10 10.28 13.07
CA ALA A 160 -2.65 10.49 13.10
C ALA A 160 -1.94 9.84 11.90
N GLU A 161 -2.35 8.63 11.49
CA GLU A 161 -1.82 7.96 10.31
C GLU A 161 -2.13 8.76 9.03
N TYR A 162 -3.39 9.18 8.84
CA TYR A 162 -3.75 9.99 7.66
C TYR A 162 -3.07 11.36 7.64
N ARG A 163 -2.78 11.97 8.79
CA ARG A 163 -1.93 13.17 8.86
C ARG A 163 -0.54 12.90 8.27
N GLN A 164 0.09 11.78 8.64
CA GLN A 164 1.41 11.44 8.11
C GLN A 164 1.36 11.18 6.60
N VAL A 165 0.30 10.54 6.11
CA VAL A 165 0.06 10.33 4.67
C VAL A 165 -0.06 11.67 3.95
N HIS A 166 -0.90 12.57 4.46
CA HIS A 166 -1.09 13.90 3.89
C HIS A 166 0.22 14.69 3.85
N GLN A 167 1.00 14.67 4.94
CA GLN A 167 2.33 15.28 4.99
C GLN A 167 3.26 14.68 3.94
N ALA A 168 3.31 13.34 3.81
CA ALA A 168 4.14 12.66 2.81
C ALA A 168 3.75 13.04 1.37
N MET A 169 2.45 13.18 1.08
CA MET A 169 1.95 13.63 -0.22
C MET A 169 2.27 15.11 -0.51
N ALA A 170 2.41 15.94 0.53
CA ALA A 170 2.71 17.37 0.39
C ALA A 170 4.20 17.69 0.18
N GLN A 171 5.11 16.72 0.36
CA GLN A 171 6.55 16.92 0.18
C GLN A 171 7.01 16.63 -1.27
N PRO A 172 7.92 17.41 -1.85
CA PRO A 172 8.60 17.03 -3.09
C PRO A 172 9.45 15.77 -2.91
N PRO A 173 9.62 14.93 -3.95
CA PRO A 173 9.03 15.07 -5.28
C PRO A 173 7.58 14.54 -5.36
N VAL A 174 7.08 13.88 -4.31
CA VAL A 174 5.75 13.21 -4.28
C VAL A 174 4.61 14.16 -4.63
N ARG A 175 4.66 15.40 -4.12
CA ARG A 175 3.68 16.45 -4.41
C ARG A 175 3.50 16.72 -5.91
N ASP A 176 4.54 16.51 -6.70
CA ASP A 176 4.55 16.95 -8.11
C ASP A 176 3.81 15.97 -9.03
N TYR A 177 3.53 14.75 -8.58
CA TYR A 177 2.87 13.71 -9.40
C TYR A 177 1.75 12.94 -8.70
N VAL A 178 1.56 13.07 -7.38
CA VAL A 178 0.40 12.46 -6.71
C VAL A 178 -0.89 13.14 -7.16
N PRO A 179 -1.95 12.38 -7.51
CA PRO A 179 -3.23 12.96 -7.87
C PRO A 179 -3.82 13.83 -6.76
N PHE A 180 -4.23 15.05 -7.08
CA PHE A 180 -4.87 15.99 -6.14
C PHE A 180 -6.03 15.39 -5.31
N PRO A 181 -6.90 14.53 -5.87
CA PRO A 181 -7.95 13.89 -5.08
C PRO A 181 -7.43 13.02 -3.93
N TRP A 182 -6.26 12.40 -4.06
CA TRP A 182 -5.68 11.57 -3.00
C TRP A 182 -5.25 12.41 -1.81
N THR A 183 -4.53 13.52 -2.09
CA THR A 183 -4.10 14.46 -1.06
C THR A 183 -5.30 15.06 -0.33
N THR A 184 -6.33 15.44 -1.07
CA THR A 184 -7.58 15.99 -0.50
C THR A 184 -8.30 14.96 0.36
N LEU A 185 -8.45 13.73 -0.13
CA LEU A 185 -9.13 12.67 0.62
C LEU A 185 -8.36 12.29 1.91
N ALA A 186 -7.03 12.21 1.85
CA ALA A 186 -6.21 11.96 3.04
C ALA A 186 -6.41 13.04 4.11
N HIS A 187 -6.45 14.32 3.70
CA HIS A 187 -6.70 15.42 4.63
C HIS A 187 -8.13 15.41 5.18
N VAL A 188 -9.14 15.13 4.34
CA VAL A 188 -10.54 15.00 4.81
C VAL A 188 -10.67 13.85 5.82
N LYS A 189 -10.04 12.71 5.55
CA LYS A 189 -10.05 11.56 6.48
C LYS A 189 -9.34 11.89 7.80
N GLU A 190 -8.21 12.59 7.76
CA GLU A 190 -7.54 13.09 8.96
C GLU A 190 -8.50 13.89 9.86
N GLU A 191 -9.21 14.88 9.30
CA GLU A 191 -10.13 15.72 10.08
C GLU A 191 -11.39 14.95 10.52
N TYR A 192 -11.91 14.07 9.67
CA TYR A 192 -13.07 13.23 9.99
C TYR A 192 -12.79 12.31 11.19
N PHE A 193 -11.70 11.55 11.17
CA PHE A 193 -11.35 10.66 12.27
C PHE A 193 -10.95 11.43 13.53
N ARG A 194 -10.36 12.63 13.40
CA ARG A 194 -10.12 13.53 14.54
C ARG A 194 -11.43 13.95 15.20
N ALA A 195 -12.46 14.28 14.41
CA ALA A 195 -13.76 14.62 14.95
C ALA A 195 -14.40 13.42 15.65
N LEU A 196 -14.32 12.22 15.07
CA LEU A 196 -14.82 10.98 15.69
C LEU A 196 -14.11 10.64 17.00
N ALA A 197 -12.81 10.93 17.12
CA ALA A 197 -12.05 10.69 18.35
C ALA A 197 -12.51 11.56 19.53
N HIS A 198 -13.15 12.70 19.25
CA HIS A 198 -13.61 13.66 20.26
C HIS A 198 -15.11 13.58 20.56
N TYR A 199 -15.88 12.88 19.72
CA TYR A 199 -17.33 12.70 19.88
C TYR A 199 -17.65 11.67 20.95
#